data_AF-A0A4R4WMQ4-F1
#
_entry.id   AF-A0A4R4WMQ4-F1
#
_cell.length_a   1.000
_cell.length_b   1.000
_cell.length_c   1.000
_cell.angle_alpha   90.00
_cell.angle_beta   90.00
_cell.angle_gamma   90.00
#
_symmetry.space_group_name_H-M   'P 1'
#
loop_
_entity.id
_entity.type
_entity.pdbx_description
1 polymer ?
#
loop_
_entity_poly.entity_id
_entity_poly.type
_entity_poly.pdbx_seq_one_letter_code
_entity_poly.pdbx_strand_id
1 'polypeptide(L)'
;MSTPPESEKGILHPREQARHRTLSRLAAGPEVGRFVEWYWIVEWDLVEPYTAEVLPFPSVNVTFEQPGGAFVNGVCTRKFERELIGRGRTFGVKFWAGGFSAVTGLDVASFRDQVLPLTAVFPEGERLADLMVAAGSDVRRRAVFETFLRDHLAPPDPSYELVRDIVTTMAADRSVARVDQITEQFDIPIRTLQRLFRRYLGVGPKWVLRRYRLHDGAELLAQGDVAELAELSALLGYFDQAHFSKEFKQQIGLTPAEYAARAAAERQITYR
;
A
#
# COMPACT_ATOMS: atom_id res chain seq x y z
N MET A 1 4.16 -8.71 17.87
CA MET A 1 3.90 -8.89 16.42
C MET A 1 2.63 -8.12 16.12
N SER A 2 2.65 -7.21 15.16
CA SER A 2 1.42 -6.52 14.73
C SER A 2 0.65 -7.45 13.82
N THR A 3 -0.59 -7.77 14.19
CA THR A 3 -1.51 -8.50 13.30
C THR A 3 -1.74 -7.64 12.06
N PRO A 4 -1.59 -8.17 10.84
CA PRO A 4 -1.99 -7.43 9.64
C PRO A 4 -3.45 -7.01 9.81
N PRO A 5 -3.81 -5.77 9.46
CA PRO A 5 -5.20 -5.37 9.53
C PRO A 5 -6.02 -6.31 8.65
N GLU A 6 -7.26 -6.59 9.05
CA GLU A 6 -8.24 -7.22 8.15
C GLU A 6 -8.79 -6.19 7.13
N SER A 7 -8.45 -4.91 7.31
CA SER A 7 -8.94 -3.80 6.49
C SER A 7 -8.66 -4.00 5.00
N GLU A 8 -9.70 -3.75 4.20
CA GLU A 8 -9.65 -3.72 2.75
C GLU A 8 -9.12 -2.37 2.21
N LYS A 9 -8.69 -1.46 3.10
CA LYS A 9 -8.17 -0.12 2.76
C LYS A 9 -7.06 -0.24 1.71
N GLY A 10 -7.21 0.53 0.64
CA GLY A 10 -6.35 0.48 -0.54
C GLY A 10 -6.83 -0.44 -1.65
N ILE A 11 -7.65 -1.46 -1.37
CA ILE A 11 -8.29 -2.29 -2.40
C ILE A 11 -9.54 -1.56 -2.90
N LEU A 12 -9.63 -1.30 -4.20
CA LEU A 12 -10.80 -0.69 -4.81
C LEU A 12 -11.79 -1.80 -5.18
N HIS A 13 -13.11 -1.60 -5.00
CA HIS A 13 -14.11 -2.64 -5.28
C HIS A 13 -13.82 -3.99 -4.59
N PRO A 14 -13.56 -4.02 -3.27
CA PRO A 14 -12.99 -5.19 -2.62
C PRO A 14 -13.88 -6.44 -2.68
N ARG A 15 -15.21 -6.27 -2.66
CA ARG A 15 -16.18 -7.37 -2.77
C ARG A 15 -16.22 -7.96 -4.16
N GLU A 16 -16.14 -7.13 -5.20
CA GLU A 16 -15.99 -7.59 -6.57
C GLU A 16 -14.68 -8.37 -6.73
N GLN A 17 -13.55 -7.80 -6.31
CA GLN A 17 -12.24 -8.45 -6.42
C GLN A 17 -12.19 -9.80 -5.69
N ALA A 18 -12.86 -9.91 -4.52
CA ALA A 18 -12.91 -11.16 -3.76
C ALA A 18 -13.57 -12.33 -4.53
N ARG A 19 -14.33 -12.06 -5.60
CA ARG A 19 -14.90 -13.10 -6.48
C ARG A 19 -13.89 -13.65 -7.48
N HIS A 20 -12.84 -12.90 -7.77
CA HIS A 20 -11.84 -13.22 -8.80
C HIS A 20 -10.50 -13.67 -8.21
N ARG A 21 -10.23 -13.34 -6.94
CA ARG A 21 -8.97 -13.70 -6.28
C ARG A 21 -9.11 -13.89 -4.78
N THR A 22 -8.28 -14.77 -4.23
CA THR A 22 -8.09 -14.87 -2.78
C THR A 22 -7.13 -13.78 -2.30
N LEU A 23 -7.26 -13.38 -1.03
CA LEU A 23 -6.30 -12.53 -0.36
C LEU A 23 -6.10 -13.07 1.06
N SER A 24 -4.87 -13.41 1.41
CA SER A 24 -4.49 -13.69 2.79
C SER A 24 -3.29 -12.84 3.19
N ARG A 25 -3.11 -12.64 4.51
CA ARG A 25 -2.01 -11.86 5.07
C ARG A 25 -1.29 -12.64 6.15
N LEU A 26 0.02 -12.45 6.25
CA LEU A 26 0.84 -12.99 7.34
C LEU A 26 1.52 -11.83 8.07
N ALA A 27 1.55 -11.90 9.40
CA ALA A 27 2.30 -10.96 10.24
C ALA A 27 3.80 -11.05 9.95
N ALA A 28 4.50 -9.93 10.06
CA ALA A 28 5.94 -9.92 10.08
C ALA A 28 6.52 -10.55 11.35
N GLY A 29 7.61 -11.32 11.20
CA GLY A 29 8.40 -11.82 12.32
C GLY A 29 9.02 -10.68 13.12
N PRO A 30 9.33 -10.89 14.42
CA PRO A 30 9.81 -9.83 15.31
C PRO A 30 11.12 -9.18 14.88
N GLU A 31 12.01 -9.93 14.21
CA GLU A 31 13.33 -9.43 13.79
C GLU A 31 13.24 -8.46 12.60
N VAL A 32 12.26 -8.67 11.71
CA VAL A 32 12.07 -7.83 10.52
C VAL A 32 10.91 -6.85 10.65
N GLY A 33 10.04 -7.02 11.66
CA GLY A 33 8.80 -6.27 11.84
C GLY A 33 8.99 -4.78 12.03
N ARG A 34 10.23 -4.35 12.33
CA ARG A 34 10.63 -2.96 12.29
C ARG A 34 10.50 -2.35 10.89
N PHE A 35 10.78 -3.12 9.83
CA PHE A 35 10.85 -2.66 8.43
C PHE A 35 9.72 -3.23 7.57
N VAL A 36 9.32 -4.47 7.82
CA VAL A 36 8.21 -5.15 7.14
C VAL A 36 6.95 -4.98 7.96
N GLU A 37 5.89 -4.49 7.32
CA GLU A 37 4.60 -4.31 7.98
C GLU A 37 3.82 -5.63 7.96
N TRP A 38 3.66 -6.22 6.79
CA TRP A 38 3.07 -7.56 6.63
C TRP A 38 3.42 -8.19 5.28
N TYR A 39 3.08 -9.47 5.16
CA TYR A 39 3.07 -10.19 3.89
C TYR A 39 1.62 -10.33 3.40
N TRP A 40 1.44 -10.32 2.09
CA TRP A 40 0.13 -10.55 1.46
C TRP A 40 0.27 -11.59 0.35
N ILE A 41 -0.74 -12.42 0.20
CA ILE A 41 -0.77 -13.51 -0.78
C ILE A 41 -2.05 -13.36 -1.56
N VAL A 42 -1.92 -13.27 -2.88
CA VAL A 42 -3.04 -13.23 -3.82
C VAL A 42 -2.92 -14.42 -4.75
N GLU A 43 -3.99 -15.20 -4.89
CA GLU A 43 -4.08 -16.30 -5.87
C GLU A 43 -5.36 -16.14 -6.69
N TRP A 44 -5.29 -16.50 -7.97
CA TRP A 44 -6.43 -16.48 -8.88
C TRP A 44 -6.40 -17.69 -9.82
N ASP A 45 -7.59 -18.13 -10.23
CA ASP A 45 -7.82 -19.15 -11.25
C ASP A 45 -9.07 -18.74 -12.03
N LEU A 46 -8.84 -18.16 -13.20
CA LEU A 46 -9.83 -17.40 -13.95
C LEU A 46 -10.05 -18.00 -15.34
N VAL A 47 -11.32 -18.12 -15.71
CA VAL A 47 -11.71 -18.46 -17.09
C VAL A 47 -11.61 -17.22 -17.99
N GLU A 48 -12.10 -16.08 -17.50
CA GLU A 48 -12.05 -14.79 -18.19
C GLU A 48 -11.09 -13.82 -17.48
N PRO A 49 -10.34 -12.97 -18.20
CA PRO A 49 -9.47 -11.97 -17.60
C PRO A 49 -10.21 -11.04 -16.62
N TYR A 50 -9.52 -10.63 -15.57
CA TYR A 50 -10.04 -9.66 -14.59
C TYR A 50 -9.00 -8.59 -14.26
N THR A 51 -9.39 -7.32 -14.25
CA THR A 51 -8.50 -6.22 -13.84
C THR A 51 -8.70 -5.88 -12.38
N ALA A 52 -7.72 -6.23 -11.55
CA ALA A 52 -7.68 -5.83 -10.15
C ALA A 52 -7.16 -4.39 -10.02
N GLU A 53 -7.83 -3.61 -9.17
CA GLU A 53 -7.54 -2.18 -8.99
C GLU A 53 -7.18 -1.89 -7.53
N VAL A 54 -6.03 -1.25 -7.32
CA VAL A 54 -5.56 -0.92 -5.98
C VAL A 54 -5.17 0.55 -5.98
N LEU A 55 -5.62 1.28 -4.96
CA LEU A 55 -5.02 2.54 -4.59
C LEU A 55 -3.79 2.20 -3.74
N PRO A 56 -2.54 2.47 -4.17
CA PRO A 56 -1.37 2.00 -3.45
C PRO A 56 -1.07 2.88 -2.24
N PHE A 57 -0.66 2.23 -1.14
CA PHE A 57 -0.09 2.90 0.02
C PHE A 57 1.24 3.60 -0.33
N PRO A 58 1.67 4.62 0.45
CA PRO A 58 2.97 5.29 0.31
C PRO A 58 4.14 4.38 0.75
N SER A 59 4.22 3.15 0.24
CA SER A 59 5.19 2.14 0.64
C SER A 59 5.72 1.36 -0.55
N VAL A 60 6.98 0.91 -0.44
CA VAL A 60 7.59 -0.03 -1.39
C VAL A 60 7.09 -1.44 -1.10
N ASN A 61 6.83 -2.23 -2.14
CA ASN A 61 6.48 -3.64 -2.02
C ASN A 61 7.50 -4.50 -2.78
N VAL A 62 7.90 -5.63 -2.20
CA VAL A 62 8.61 -6.67 -2.95
C VAL A 62 7.61 -7.76 -3.32
N THR A 63 7.52 -8.13 -4.59
CA THR A 63 6.58 -9.15 -5.07
C THR A 63 7.31 -10.32 -5.72
N PHE A 64 6.80 -11.53 -5.50
CA PHE A 64 7.20 -12.76 -6.17
C PHE A 64 5.97 -13.30 -6.89
N GLU A 65 6.00 -13.28 -8.22
CA GLU A 65 4.85 -13.56 -9.08
C GLU A 65 5.02 -14.90 -9.81
N GLN A 66 3.94 -15.68 -9.91
CA GLN A 66 3.91 -16.98 -10.57
C GLN A 66 2.66 -17.09 -11.46
N PRO A 67 2.81 -17.34 -12.78
CA PRO A 67 4.05 -17.22 -13.54
C PRO A 67 4.59 -15.78 -13.49
N GLY A 68 5.91 -15.61 -13.55
CA GLY A 68 6.52 -14.30 -13.46
C GLY A 68 7.93 -14.34 -12.85
N GLY A 69 8.27 -13.29 -12.11
CA GLY A 69 9.56 -13.12 -11.47
C GLY A 69 9.45 -12.41 -10.13
N ALA A 70 10.58 -11.90 -9.64
CA ALA A 70 10.67 -11.13 -8.42
C ALA A 70 10.91 -9.65 -8.72
N PHE A 71 10.17 -8.76 -8.06
CA PHE A 71 10.17 -7.33 -8.36
C PHE A 71 10.17 -6.45 -7.11
N VAL A 72 10.78 -5.27 -7.23
CA VAL A 72 10.65 -4.15 -6.30
C VAL A 72 9.70 -3.13 -6.91
N ASN A 73 8.55 -2.95 -6.28
CA ASN A 73 7.53 -1.99 -6.69
C ASN A 73 7.72 -0.72 -5.87
N GLY A 74 8.18 0.34 -6.54
CA GLY A 74 8.35 1.65 -5.92
C GLY A 74 7.03 2.25 -5.43
N VAL A 75 7.12 3.39 -4.73
CA VAL A 75 5.92 4.13 -4.34
C VAL A 75 5.17 4.57 -5.60
N CYS A 76 3.93 4.11 -5.75
CA CYS A 76 3.10 4.38 -6.90
C CYS A 76 2.16 5.57 -6.62
N THR A 77 2.31 6.61 -7.42
CA THR A 77 1.57 7.87 -7.28
C THR A 77 0.19 7.83 -7.93
N ARG A 78 -0.07 6.80 -8.75
CA ARG A 78 -1.33 6.58 -9.47
C ARG A 78 -2.07 5.36 -8.90
N LYS A 79 -3.31 5.15 -9.34
CA LYS A 79 -3.97 3.86 -9.18
C LYS A 79 -3.13 2.78 -9.86
N PHE A 80 -3.00 1.64 -9.20
CA PHE A 80 -2.37 0.46 -9.76
C PHE A 80 -3.45 -0.45 -10.31
N GLU A 81 -3.32 -0.82 -11.58
CA GLU A 81 -4.20 -1.75 -12.28
C GLU A 81 -3.36 -2.97 -12.66
N ARG A 82 -3.88 -4.16 -12.38
CA ARG A 82 -3.24 -5.41 -12.76
C ARG A 82 -4.25 -6.33 -13.41
N GLU A 83 -4.00 -6.68 -14.66
CA GLU A 83 -4.75 -7.71 -15.35
C GLU A 83 -4.32 -9.10 -14.83
N LEU A 84 -5.31 -9.87 -14.41
CA LEU A 84 -5.19 -11.25 -13.94
C LEU A 84 -5.77 -12.16 -15.02
N ILE A 85 -4.95 -13.07 -15.53
CA ILE A 85 -5.31 -13.98 -16.63
C ILE A 85 -5.00 -15.42 -16.20
N GLY A 86 -5.89 -16.34 -16.55
CA GLY A 86 -5.71 -17.77 -16.30
C GLY A 86 -5.47 -18.04 -14.82
N ARG A 87 -4.41 -18.79 -14.51
CA ARG A 87 -4.02 -19.11 -13.14
C ARG A 87 -2.73 -18.42 -12.75
N GLY A 88 -2.71 -17.84 -11.55
CA GLY A 88 -1.50 -17.26 -11.01
C GLY A 88 -1.56 -16.93 -9.53
N ARG A 89 -0.43 -16.43 -9.04
CA ARG A 89 -0.18 -16.12 -7.65
C ARG A 89 0.82 -14.99 -7.51
N THR A 90 0.63 -14.17 -6.48
CA THR A 90 1.62 -13.22 -6.00
C THR A 90 1.83 -13.38 -4.50
N PHE A 91 3.09 -13.55 -4.08
CA PHE A 91 3.51 -13.38 -2.70
C PHE A 91 4.18 -12.02 -2.57
N GLY A 92 3.57 -11.11 -1.82
CA GLY A 92 4.04 -9.75 -1.64
C GLY A 92 4.50 -9.47 -0.21
N VAL A 93 5.50 -8.61 -0.10
CA VAL A 93 6.06 -8.08 1.13
C VAL A 93 5.78 -6.59 1.14
N LYS A 94 4.96 -6.13 2.09
CA LYS A 94 4.71 -4.70 2.29
C LYS A 94 5.68 -4.16 3.34
N PHE A 95 6.51 -3.20 2.95
CA PHE A 95 7.35 -2.48 3.90
C PHE A 95 6.53 -1.37 4.57
N TRP A 96 6.91 -1.05 5.81
CA TRP A 96 6.52 0.22 6.41
C TRP A 96 7.00 1.39 5.54
N ALA A 97 6.32 2.54 5.63
CA ALA A 97 6.74 3.75 4.94
C ALA A 97 8.20 4.10 5.30
N GLY A 98 9.08 4.12 4.30
CA GLY A 98 10.52 4.32 4.47
C GLY A 98 11.34 3.08 4.83
N GLY A 99 10.69 1.94 5.17
CA GLY A 99 11.38 0.74 5.63
C GLY A 99 12.31 0.14 4.60
N PHE A 100 11.91 0.14 3.33
CA PHE A 100 12.77 -0.34 2.24
C PHE A 100 14.01 0.54 2.03
N SER A 101 13.85 1.87 2.11
CA SER A 101 14.98 2.82 2.05
C SER A 101 15.93 2.64 3.23
N ALA A 102 15.38 2.39 4.43
CA ALA A 102 16.19 2.14 5.63
C ALA A 102 17.02 0.85 5.52
N VAL A 103 16.47 -0.20 4.91
CA VAL A 103 17.20 -1.47 4.68
C VAL A 103 18.25 -1.32 3.58
N THR A 104 17.90 -0.70 2.45
CA THR A 104 18.75 -0.72 1.24
C THR A 104 19.67 0.50 1.10
N GLY A 105 19.41 1.57 1.86
CA GLY A 105 20.05 2.87 1.69
C GLY A 105 19.63 3.63 0.43
N LEU A 106 18.76 3.05 -0.42
CA LEU A 106 18.33 3.67 -1.67
C LEU A 106 17.40 4.85 -1.45
N ASP A 107 17.55 5.88 -2.29
CA ASP A 107 16.59 6.98 -2.40
C ASP A 107 15.37 6.52 -3.20
N VAL A 108 14.21 6.41 -2.53
CA VAL A 108 12.96 5.96 -3.17
C VAL A 108 12.50 6.91 -4.28
N ALA A 109 12.93 8.18 -4.26
CA ALA A 109 12.64 9.11 -5.35
C ALA A 109 13.18 8.63 -6.71
N SER A 110 14.28 7.87 -6.72
CA SER A 110 14.93 7.38 -7.95
C SER A 110 14.14 6.31 -8.71
N PHE A 111 13.26 5.58 -8.01
CA PHE A 111 12.44 4.50 -8.59
C PHE A 111 10.95 4.62 -8.24
N ARG A 112 10.50 5.83 -7.90
CA ARG A 112 9.08 6.14 -7.77
C ARG A 112 8.37 5.86 -9.09
N ASP A 113 7.15 5.32 -9.02
CA ASP A 113 6.34 4.94 -10.17
C ASP A 113 7.00 3.90 -11.10
N GLN A 114 8.02 3.19 -10.62
CA GLN A 114 8.73 2.15 -11.36
C GLN A 114 8.63 0.79 -10.68
N VAL A 115 8.71 -0.25 -11.49
CA VAL A 115 8.85 -1.65 -11.07
C VAL A 115 10.23 -2.10 -11.53
N LEU A 116 11.10 -2.44 -10.58
CA LEU A 116 12.44 -2.92 -10.86
C LEU A 116 12.47 -4.44 -10.72
N PRO A 117 13.25 -5.18 -11.54
CA PRO A 117 13.57 -6.56 -11.21
C PRO A 117 14.31 -6.59 -9.88
N LEU A 118 14.08 -7.62 -9.07
CA LEU A 118 14.68 -7.71 -7.73
C LEU A 118 16.21 -7.67 -7.80
N THR A 119 16.80 -8.22 -8.85
CA THR A 119 18.25 -8.22 -9.14
C THR A 119 18.87 -6.84 -9.32
N ALA A 120 18.08 -5.83 -9.69
CA ALA A 120 18.56 -4.45 -9.77
C ALA A 120 18.83 -3.82 -8.40
N VAL A 121 18.27 -4.38 -7.33
CA VAL A 121 18.47 -3.91 -5.95
C VAL A 121 19.31 -4.89 -5.14
N PHE A 122 19.05 -6.18 -5.29
CA PHE A 122 19.75 -7.25 -4.58
C PHE A 122 20.35 -8.22 -5.59
N PRO A 123 21.69 -8.29 -5.76
CA PRO A 123 22.34 -9.17 -6.73
C PRO A 123 21.91 -10.65 -6.62
N GLU A 124 21.57 -11.10 -5.41
CA GLU A 124 21.10 -12.46 -5.10
C GLU A 124 19.61 -12.68 -5.40
N GLY A 125 18.93 -11.72 -6.03
CA GLY A 125 17.49 -11.71 -6.25
C GLY A 125 16.95 -12.93 -7.00
N GLU A 126 17.68 -13.44 -8.00
CA GLU A 126 17.31 -14.67 -8.71
C GLU A 126 17.32 -15.89 -7.78
N ARG A 127 18.40 -16.05 -7.00
CA ARG A 127 18.50 -17.14 -6.02
C ARG A 127 17.39 -17.05 -4.98
N LEU A 128 17.03 -15.84 -4.52
CA LEU A 128 15.90 -15.67 -3.61
C LEU A 128 14.59 -16.08 -4.27
N ALA A 129 14.35 -15.69 -5.52
CA ALA A 129 13.15 -16.06 -6.26
C ALA A 129 13.01 -17.59 -6.38
N ASP A 130 14.08 -18.30 -6.70
CA ASP A 130 14.10 -19.77 -6.76
C ASP A 130 13.73 -20.41 -5.42
N LEU A 131 14.29 -19.90 -4.31
CA LEU A 131 13.97 -20.37 -2.96
C LEU A 131 12.49 -20.10 -2.60
N MET A 132 11.94 -18.97 -3.01
CA MET A 132 10.53 -18.62 -2.80
C MET A 132 9.57 -19.51 -3.60
N VAL A 133 9.96 -19.91 -4.82
CA VAL A 133 9.23 -20.89 -5.64
C VAL A 133 9.29 -22.28 -5.01
N ALA A 134 10.47 -22.73 -4.60
CA ALA A 134 10.70 -24.05 -3.99
C ALA A 134 10.05 -24.19 -2.59
N ALA A 135 9.80 -23.07 -1.91
CA ALA A 135 9.12 -23.07 -0.61
C ALA A 135 7.68 -23.59 -0.76
N GLY A 136 7.42 -24.79 -0.23
CA GLY A 136 6.11 -25.46 -0.33
C GLY A 136 4.97 -24.87 0.51
N SER A 137 5.15 -23.75 1.20
CA SER A 137 4.08 -23.06 1.94
C SER A 137 4.40 -21.58 2.17
N ASP A 138 3.38 -20.76 2.46
CA ASP A 138 3.57 -19.32 2.69
C ASP A 138 4.30 -19.00 3.97
N VAL A 139 4.12 -19.82 5.00
CA VAL A 139 4.91 -19.70 6.24
C VAL A 139 6.39 -19.95 5.93
N ARG A 140 6.71 -20.89 5.05
CA ARG A 140 8.09 -21.13 4.59
C ARG A 140 8.61 -19.99 3.72
N ARG A 141 7.80 -19.44 2.81
CA ARG A 141 8.16 -18.25 2.00
C ARG A 141 8.48 -17.05 2.86
N ARG A 142 7.65 -16.78 3.87
CA ARG A 142 7.92 -15.76 4.89
C ARG A 142 9.28 -16.01 5.55
N ALA A 143 9.53 -17.22 6.05
CA ALA A 143 10.79 -17.54 6.72
C ALA A 143 12.02 -17.41 5.81
N VAL A 144 11.90 -17.79 4.53
CA VAL A 144 12.94 -17.60 3.50
C VAL A 144 13.24 -16.11 3.32
N PHE A 145 12.20 -15.30 3.09
CA PHE A 145 12.38 -13.86 2.91
C PHE A 145 12.93 -13.17 4.17
N GLU A 146 12.45 -13.54 5.36
CA GLU A 146 12.96 -13.00 6.63
C GLU A 146 14.44 -13.34 6.83
N THR A 147 14.85 -14.57 6.48
CA THR A 147 16.25 -14.98 6.54
C THR A 147 17.11 -14.14 5.59
N PHE A 148 16.65 -13.95 4.36
CA PHE A 148 17.32 -13.07 3.40
C PHE A 148 17.42 -11.62 3.90
N LEU A 149 16.33 -11.09 4.47
CA LEU A 149 16.29 -9.70 4.92
C LEU A 149 17.21 -9.46 6.13
N ARG A 150 17.39 -10.47 7.01
CA ARG A 150 18.32 -10.39 8.15
C ARG A 150 19.74 -10.01 7.73
N ASP A 151 20.21 -10.57 6.61
CA ASP A 151 21.55 -10.30 6.09
C ASP A 151 21.71 -8.86 5.55
N HIS A 152 20.60 -8.13 5.41
CA HIS A 152 20.54 -6.77 4.88
C HIS A 152 20.07 -5.73 5.91
N LEU A 153 19.85 -6.11 7.17
CA LEU A 153 19.34 -5.17 8.16
C LEU A 153 20.37 -4.08 8.45
N ALA A 154 19.93 -2.83 8.32
CA ALA A 154 20.74 -1.68 8.66
C ALA A 154 20.73 -1.39 10.17
N PRO A 155 21.76 -0.71 10.70
CA PRO A 155 21.75 -0.15 12.04
C PRO A 155 20.55 0.78 12.29
N PRO A 156 20.21 1.08 13.55
CA PRO A 156 19.12 2.00 13.84
C PRO A 156 19.27 3.37 13.18
N ASP A 157 18.24 3.76 12.43
CA ASP A 157 18.13 5.05 11.76
C ASP A 157 16.99 5.87 12.40
N PRO A 158 17.30 6.90 13.21
CA PRO A 158 16.28 7.76 13.83
C PRO A 158 15.42 8.52 12.83
N SER A 159 15.95 8.83 11.64
CA SER A 159 15.19 9.52 10.60
C SER A 159 14.12 8.61 10.01
N TYR A 160 14.43 7.32 9.85
CA TYR A 160 13.46 6.32 9.45
C TYR A 160 12.37 6.15 10.51
N GLU A 161 12.73 6.00 11.79
CA GLU A 161 11.73 5.85 12.88
C GLU A 161 10.76 7.04 12.88
N LEU A 162 11.29 8.26 12.80
CA LEU A 162 10.47 9.47 12.71
C LEU A 162 9.53 9.47 11.50
N VAL A 163 10.02 9.08 10.31
CA VAL A 163 9.17 8.97 9.11
C VAL A 163 8.07 7.94 9.30
N ARG A 164 8.40 6.77 9.85
CA ARG A 164 7.42 5.72 10.12
C ARG A 164 6.35 6.22 11.07
N ASP A 165 6.73 6.85 12.17
CA ASP A 165 5.80 7.32 13.19
C ASP A 165 4.88 8.41 12.64
N ILE A 166 5.42 9.40 11.89
CA ILE A 166 4.62 10.43 11.22
C ILE A 166 3.61 9.81 10.25
N VAL A 167 4.04 8.86 9.42
CA VAL A 167 3.15 8.24 8.42
C VAL A 167 2.09 7.36 9.10
N THR A 168 2.43 6.65 10.17
CA THR A 168 1.47 5.91 10.98
C THR A 168 0.42 6.84 11.60
N THR A 169 0.83 8.01 12.10
CA THR A 169 -0.11 9.03 12.59
C THR A 169 -1.01 9.55 11.48
N MET A 170 -0.45 9.90 10.31
CA MET A 170 -1.26 10.34 9.15
C MET A 170 -2.26 9.27 8.68
N ALA A 171 -1.94 7.99 8.85
CA ALA A 171 -2.80 6.88 8.43
C ALA A 171 -3.93 6.59 9.41
N ALA A 172 -3.70 6.83 10.70
CA ALA A 172 -4.61 6.49 11.79
C ALA A 172 -5.54 7.65 12.20
N ASP A 173 -5.05 8.90 12.13
CA ASP A 173 -5.79 10.07 12.59
C ASP A 173 -6.31 10.90 11.40
N ARG A 174 -7.61 10.80 11.13
CA ARG A 174 -8.29 11.54 10.04
C ARG A 174 -8.36 13.06 10.30
N SER A 175 -8.18 13.51 11.55
CA SER A 175 -8.16 14.93 11.89
C SER A 175 -6.85 15.61 11.47
N VAL A 176 -5.81 14.83 11.21
CA VAL A 176 -4.55 15.30 10.61
C VAL A 176 -4.79 15.53 9.11
N ALA A 177 -5.12 16.78 8.81
CA ALA A 177 -5.55 17.24 7.49
C ALA A 177 -4.45 18.04 6.77
N ARG A 178 -3.54 18.64 7.52
CA ARG A 178 -2.62 19.65 7.03
C ARG A 178 -1.18 19.33 7.44
N VAL A 179 -0.25 19.85 6.67
CA VAL A 179 1.20 19.62 6.89
C VAL A 179 1.69 20.36 8.13
N ASP A 180 1.10 21.52 8.47
CA ASP A 180 1.46 22.29 9.66
C ASP A 180 1.13 21.55 10.97
N GLN A 181 -0.03 20.88 11.03
CA GLN A 181 -0.41 20.03 12.16
C GLN A 181 0.66 18.96 12.46
N ILE A 182 1.25 18.36 11.42
CA ILE A 182 2.35 17.39 11.57
C ILE A 182 3.63 18.05 12.05
N THR A 183 3.98 19.22 11.50
CA THR A 183 5.20 19.91 11.94
C THR A 183 5.11 20.38 13.39
N GLU A 184 3.93 20.79 13.85
CA GLU A 184 3.65 21.17 15.24
C GLU A 184 3.67 19.95 16.16
N GLN A 185 2.97 18.87 15.79
CA GLN A 185 2.87 17.66 16.61
C GLN A 185 4.21 16.96 16.83
N PHE A 186 5.07 16.92 15.80
CA PHE A 186 6.37 16.25 15.85
C PHE A 186 7.55 17.20 16.12
N ASP A 187 7.28 18.49 16.32
CA ASP A 187 8.30 19.54 16.51
C ASP A 187 9.42 19.49 15.45
N ILE A 188 9.03 19.46 14.17
CA ILE A 188 9.98 19.41 13.05
C ILE A 188 9.75 20.53 12.03
N PRO A 189 10.82 21.19 11.53
CA PRO A 189 10.67 22.17 10.47
C PRO A 189 10.10 21.54 9.19
N ILE A 190 9.21 22.26 8.51
CA ILE A 190 8.58 21.80 7.26
C ILE A 190 9.60 21.37 6.19
N ARG A 191 10.76 22.05 6.10
CA ARG A 191 11.83 21.69 5.16
C ARG A 191 12.47 20.35 5.49
N THR A 192 12.62 20.03 6.78
CA THR A 192 13.12 18.73 7.25
C THR A 192 12.12 17.63 6.91
N LEU A 193 10.84 17.84 7.22
CA LEU A 193 9.76 16.90 6.86
C LEU A 193 9.74 16.60 5.35
N GLN A 194 9.77 17.64 4.51
CA GLN A 194 9.79 17.49 3.05
C GLN A 194 11.01 16.72 2.56
N ARG A 195 12.20 16.98 3.13
CA ARG A 195 13.44 16.27 2.77
C ARG A 195 13.37 14.80 3.14
N LEU A 196 12.89 14.49 4.34
CA LEU A 196 12.72 13.11 4.81
C LEU A 196 11.74 12.35 3.92
N PHE A 197 10.55 12.91 3.67
CA PHE A 197 9.54 12.27 2.83
C PHE A 197 10.01 12.01 1.40
N ARG A 198 10.76 12.95 0.80
CA ARG A 198 11.34 12.75 -0.53
C ARG A 198 12.33 11.57 -0.54
N ARG A 199 13.24 11.52 0.43
CA ARG A 199 14.26 10.45 0.53
C ARG A 199 13.63 9.08 0.76
N TYR A 200 12.76 8.96 1.77
CA TYR A 200 12.25 7.66 2.22
C TYR A 200 11.04 7.18 1.41
N LEU A 201 10.27 8.08 0.80
CA LEU A 201 9.01 7.75 0.13
C LEU A 201 8.95 8.20 -1.34
N GLY A 202 9.88 9.03 -1.82
CA GLY A 202 9.86 9.60 -3.17
C GLY A 202 8.77 10.67 -3.41
N VAL A 203 7.99 11.00 -2.38
CA VAL A 203 6.81 11.88 -2.44
C VAL A 203 6.84 12.92 -1.32
N GLY A 204 5.97 13.93 -1.38
CA GLY A 204 5.87 14.96 -0.35
C GLY A 204 4.80 14.67 0.72
N PRO A 205 4.87 15.30 1.90
CA PRO A 205 3.91 15.07 3.00
C PRO A 205 2.46 15.39 2.61
N LYS A 206 2.22 16.45 1.83
CA LYS A 206 0.89 16.78 1.33
C LYS A 206 0.30 15.68 0.44
N TRP A 207 1.14 15.00 -0.35
CA TRP A 207 0.70 13.90 -1.19
C TRP A 207 0.30 12.69 -0.34
N VAL A 208 1.06 12.39 0.71
CA VAL A 208 0.77 11.30 1.64
C VAL A 208 -0.56 11.52 2.37
N LEU A 209 -0.80 12.74 2.89
CA LEU A 209 -2.07 13.11 3.51
C LEU A 209 -3.25 12.91 2.55
N ARG A 210 -3.12 13.39 1.31
CA ARG A 210 -4.15 13.21 0.27
C ARG A 210 -4.40 11.73 -0.04
N ARG A 211 -3.34 10.92 -0.12
CA ARG A 211 -3.47 9.49 -0.37
C ARG A 211 -4.26 8.80 0.74
N TYR A 212 -3.98 9.10 2.02
CA TYR A 212 -4.76 8.54 3.13
C TYR A 212 -6.21 9.01 3.15
N ARG A 213 -6.47 10.29 2.87
CA ARG A 213 -7.85 10.79 2.72
C ARG A 213 -8.63 10.07 1.62
N LEU A 214 -8.00 9.79 0.49
CA LEU A 214 -8.62 9.01 -0.59
C LEU A 214 -8.87 7.57 -0.17
N HIS A 215 -7.97 6.95 0.59
CA HIS A 215 -8.20 5.64 1.19
C HIS A 215 -9.41 5.65 2.13
N ASP A 216 -9.49 6.63 3.03
CA ASP A 216 -10.62 6.77 3.96
C ASP A 216 -11.93 7.03 3.21
N GLY A 217 -11.92 7.90 2.20
CA GLY A 217 -13.09 8.15 1.37
C GLY A 217 -13.56 6.90 0.61
N ALA A 218 -12.64 6.16 -0.01
CA ALA A 218 -12.99 4.93 -0.72
C ALA A 218 -13.52 3.84 0.22
N GLU A 219 -12.95 3.70 1.42
CA GLU A 219 -13.39 2.75 2.45
C GLU A 219 -14.81 3.09 2.92
N LEU A 220 -15.07 4.34 3.31
CA LEU A 220 -16.39 4.80 3.78
C LEU A 220 -17.48 4.64 2.71
N LEU A 221 -17.18 4.99 1.46
CA LEU A 221 -18.12 4.80 0.33
C LEU A 221 -18.37 3.30 0.06
N ALA A 222 -17.34 2.46 0.16
CA ALA A 222 -17.45 1.01 -0.03
C ALA A 222 -18.24 0.31 1.09
N GLN A 223 -18.21 0.86 2.32
CA GLN A 223 -19.00 0.36 3.44
C GLN A 223 -20.47 0.83 3.35
N GLY A 224 -20.71 1.99 2.74
CA GLY A 224 -22.05 2.59 2.65
C GLY A 224 -22.36 3.50 3.83
N ASP A 225 -21.35 3.89 4.59
CA ASP A 225 -21.47 4.72 5.80
C ASP A 225 -21.57 6.22 5.47
N VAL A 226 -22.06 6.56 4.28
CA VAL A 226 -22.10 7.92 3.75
C VAL A 226 -23.50 8.22 3.26
N ALA A 227 -24.21 9.08 4.00
CA ALA A 227 -25.51 9.61 3.58
C ALA A 227 -25.35 10.75 2.56
N GLU A 228 -24.37 11.64 2.79
CA GLU A 228 -24.12 12.81 1.94
C GLU A 228 -22.64 13.02 1.61
N LEU A 229 -22.33 13.26 0.32
CA LEU A 229 -20.95 13.49 -0.14
C LEU A 229 -20.33 14.80 0.37
N ALA A 230 -21.17 15.80 0.71
CA ALA A 230 -20.71 17.05 1.28
C ALA A 230 -20.17 16.85 2.70
N GLU A 231 -20.87 16.07 3.53
CA GLU A 231 -20.44 15.71 4.87
C GLU A 231 -19.15 14.88 4.84
N LEU A 232 -19.07 13.89 3.94
CA LEU A 232 -17.85 13.11 3.74
C LEU A 232 -16.66 14.02 3.35
N SER A 233 -16.88 14.97 2.44
CA SER A 233 -15.84 15.90 2.01
C SER A 233 -15.30 16.72 3.19
N ALA A 234 -16.20 17.25 4.03
CA ALA A 234 -15.84 18.01 5.23
C ALA A 234 -15.09 17.12 6.25
N LEU A 235 -15.58 15.90 6.49
CA LEU A 235 -14.96 14.92 7.38
C LEU A 235 -13.52 14.59 6.96
N LEU A 236 -13.27 14.46 5.66
CA LEU A 236 -11.94 14.18 5.10
C LEU A 236 -11.05 15.43 4.98
N GLY A 237 -11.52 16.59 5.44
CA GLY A 237 -10.76 17.84 5.44
C GLY A 237 -10.56 18.43 4.04
N TYR A 238 -11.53 18.24 3.14
CA TYR A 238 -11.63 18.97 1.87
C TYR A 238 -12.41 20.27 2.07
N PHE A 239 -12.11 21.26 1.23
CA PHE A 239 -12.77 22.58 1.28
C PHE A 239 -14.23 22.51 0.84
N ASP A 240 -14.52 21.74 -0.22
CA ASP A 240 -15.85 21.51 -0.74
C ASP A 240 -15.96 20.14 -1.44
N GLN A 241 -17.19 19.71 -1.71
CA GLN A 241 -17.48 18.45 -2.39
C GLN A 241 -16.89 18.38 -3.81
N ALA A 242 -16.79 19.50 -4.53
CA ALA A 242 -16.31 19.54 -5.90
C ALA A 242 -14.81 19.23 -5.98
N HIS A 243 -14.03 19.75 -5.04
CA HIS A 243 -12.61 19.47 -4.89
C HIS A 243 -12.37 17.99 -4.55
N PHE A 244 -13.12 17.44 -3.59
CA PHE A 244 -13.04 16.00 -3.28
C PHE A 244 -13.39 15.15 -4.50
N SER A 245 -14.51 15.44 -5.17
CA SER A 245 -14.97 14.67 -6.33
C SER A 245 -13.98 14.72 -7.49
N LYS A 246 -13.36 15.88 -7.74
CA LYS A 246 -12.32 16.04 -8.77
C LYS A 246 -11.08 15.23 -8.44
N GLU A 247 -10.56 15.32 -7.22
CA GLU A 247 -9.36 14.57 -6.82
C GLU A 247 -9.62 13.06 -6.77
N PHE A 248 -10.78 12.64 -6.26
CA PHE A 248 -11.21 11.25 -6.22
C PHE A 248 -11.31 10.67 -7.64
N LYS A 249 -12.01 11.35 -8.56
CA LYS A 249 -12.10 10.92 -9.96
C LYS A 249 -10.73 10.87 -10.65
N GLN A 250 -9.87 11.84 -10.40
CA GLN A 250 -8.53 11.86 -10.99
C GLN A 250 -7.68 10.65 -10.52
N GLN A 251 -7.84 10.23 -9.27
CA GLN A 251 -7.00 9.18 -8.68
C GLN A 251 -7.59 7.78 -8.82
N ILE A 252 -8.91 7.64 -8.79
CA ILE A 252 -9.61 6.34 -8.78
C ILE A 252 -10.27 6.04 -10.13
N GLY A 253 -10.60 7.07 -10.92
CA GLY A 253 -11.24 6.96 -12.24
C GLY A 253 -12.76 7.13 -12.21
N LEU A 254 -13.39 6.96 -11.04
CA LEU A 254 -14.82 7.14 -10.80
C LEU A 254 -15.08 8.37 -9.94
N THR A 255 -16.21 9.03 -10.10
CA THR A 255 -16.68 10.00 -9.09
C THR A 255 -17.05 9.27 -7.79
N PRO A 256 -17.06 9.97 -6.63
CA PRO A 256 -17.50 9.38 -5.37
C PRO A 256 -18.91 8.76 -5.44
N ALA A 257 -19.83 9.40 -6.16
CA ALA A 257 -21.20 8.90 -6.35
C ALA A 257 -21.25 7.61 -7.18
N GLU A 258 -20.54 7.56 -8.31
CA GLU A 258 -20.43 6.35 -9.15
C GLU A 258 -19.79 5.19 -8.36
N TYR A 259 -18.74 5.49 -7.60
CA TYR A 259 -18.05 4.51 -6.76
C TYR A 259 -18.97 3.94 -5.67
N ALA A 260 -19.73 4.80 -4.98
CA ALA A 260 -20.70 4.37 -3.96
C ALA A 260 -21.84 3.54 -4.56
N ALA A 261 -22.36 3.93 -5.73
CA ALA A 261 -23.41 3.18 -6.42
C ALA A 261 -22.94 1.77 -6.81
N ARG A 262 -21.72 1.65 -7.36
CA ARG A 262 -21.11 0.35 -7.69
C ARG A 262 -20.92 -0.50 -6.43
N ALA A 263 -20.36 0.08 -5.37
CA ALA A 263 -20.20 -0.62 -4.10
C ALA A 263 -21.56 -1.11 -3.55
N ALA A 264 -22.62 -0.29 -3.60
CA ALA A 264 -23.95 -0.67 -3.16
C ALA A 264 -24.51 -1.88 -3.94
N ALA A 265 -24.33 -1.92 -5.26
CA ALA A 265 -24.72 -3.05 -6.10
C ALA A 265 -23.94 -4.33 -5.72
N GLU A 266 -22.64 -4.23 -5.44
CA GLU A 266 -21.82 -5.36 -4.97
C GLU A 266 -22.35 -5.94 -3.64
N ARG A 267 -22.84 -5.09 -2.73
CA ARG A 267 -23.43 -5.54 -1.45
C ARG A 267 -24.69 -6.36 -1.66
N GLN A 268 -25.59 -5.92 -2.53
CA GLN A 268 -26.88 -6.59 -2.76
C GLN A 268 -26.73 -7.99 -3.39
N ILE A 269 -25.70 -8.20 -4.21
CA ILE A 269 -25.41 -9.50 -4.83
C ILE A 269 -24.90 -10.52 -3.80
N THR A 270 -24.30 -10.08 -2.69
CA THR A 270 -23.73 -10.97 -1.66
C THR A 270 -24.81 -11.55 -0.71
N TYR A 271 -26.03 -10.97 -0.71
CA TYR A 271 -27.17 -11.40 0.12
C TYR A 271 -28.23 -12.20 -0.64
N ARG A 272 -27.91 -12.72 -1.84
CA ARG A 272 -28.74 -13.65 -2.61
C ARG A 272 -28.02 -14.98 -2.77
#